data_AF-A4CJP3-F1
#
_entry.id   AF-A4CJP3-F1
#
_cell.length_a   1.000
_cell.length_b   1.000
_cell.length_c   1.000
_cell.angle_alpha   90.00
_cell.angle_beta   90.00
_cell.angle_gamma   90.00
#
_symmetry.space_group_name_H-M   'P 1'
#
loop_
_entity.id
_entity.type
_entity.pdbx_description
1 polymer ?
#
loop_
_entity_poly.entity_id
_entity_poly.type
_entity_poly.pdbx_seq_one_letter_code
_entity_poly.pdbx_strand_id
1 'polypeptide(L)'
;MTAFLTKEGPSLLIAVSGSLVFLTGLYHLLEIPRQQRHKRKWLRSHADAIRGHLIVQYCLNRWKEKRGFCNKCGSHRLELWDHCDNLLVLRCSNCRINYTLTAQSGPMIAQILQYMPSEYVLVSGLRENRFESLGRHLSRTCGPCSTFIENKLSES
;
A
#
# COMPACT_ATOMS: atom_id res chain seq x y z
N MET A 1 -12.41 -40.98 28.17
CA MET A 1 -11.80 -40.06 27.19
C MET A 1 -11.07 -40.77 26.06
N THR A 2 -10.17 -41.72 26.35
CA THR A 2 -9.38 -42.44 25.33
C THR A 2 -10.23 -43.28 24.36
N ALA A 3 -11.29 -43.94 24.84
CA ALA A 3 -12.20 -44.74 24.00
C ALA A 3 -13.08 -43.91 23.04
N PHE A 4 -13.34 -42.63 23.36
CA PHE A 4 -14.08 -41.72 22.50
C PHE A 4 -13.21 -41.23 21.33
N LEU A 5 -11.94 -40.90 21.63
CA LEU A 5 -10.95 -40.47 20.63
C LEU A 5 -10.61 -41.59 19.63
N THR A 6 -10.62 -42.86 20.03
CA THR A 6 -10.30 -43.97 19.12
C THR A 6 -11.48 -44.45 18.28
N LYS A 7 -12.73 -44.29 18.74
CA LYS A 7 -13.93 -44.68 17.97
C LYS A 7 -14.51 -43.56 17.13
N GLU A 8 -14.69 -42.37 17.71
CA GLU A 8 -15.36 -41.22 17.05
C GLU A 8 -14.36 -40.17 16.54
N GLY A 9 -13.10 -40.22 16.98
CA GLY A 9 -12.06 -39.32 16.51
C GLY A 9 -11.76 -39.43 15.00
N PRO A 10 -11.65 -40.63 14.41
CA PRO A 10 -11.38 -40.79 12.98
C PRO A 10 -12.51 -40.25 12.09
N SER A 11 -13.77 -40.49 12.46
CA SER A 11 -14.94 -39.99 11.73
C SER A 11 -15.03 -38.46 11.79
N LEU A 12 -14.78 -37.86 12.96
CA LEU A 12 -14.68 -36.40 13.11
C LEU A 12 -13.52 -35.80 12.30
N LEU A 13 -12.35 -36.45 12.29
CA LEU A 13 -11.20 -35.99 11.49
C LEU A 13 -11.48 -36.05 9.98
N ILE A 14 -12.15 -37.09 9.50
CA ILE A 14 -12.56 -37.21 8.09
C ILE A 14 -13.59 -36.14 7.74
N ALA A 15 -14.57 -35.90 8.61
CA ALA A 15 -15.58 -34.86 8.38
C ALA A 15 -14.98 -33.44 8.38
N VAL A 16 -14.08 -33.14 9.31
CA VAL A 16 -13.38 -31.86 9.40
C VAL A 16 -12.42 -31.67 8.22
N SER A 17 -11.63 -32.69 7.87
CA SER A 17 -10.71 -32.62 6.72
C SER A 17 -11.48 -32.53 5.38
N GLY A 18 -12.55 -33.30 5.23
CA GLY A 18 -13.42 -33.25 4.04
C GLY A 18 -14.09 -31.89 3.86
N SER A 19 -14.61 -31.30 4.94
CA SER A 19 -15.18 -29.94 4.89
C SER A 19 -14.12 -28.87 4.60
N LEU A 20 -12.92 -28.99 5.16
CA LEU A 20 -11.79 -28.11 4.82
C LEU A 20 -11.40 -28.20 3.34
N VAL A 21 -11.29 -29.41 2.79
CA VAL A 21 -10.96 -29.61 1.38
C VAL A 21 -12.05 -29.04 0.49
N PHE A 22 -13.32 -29.27 0.83
CA PHE A 22 -14.45 -28.72 0.07
C PHE A 22 -14.46 -27.19 0.09
N LEU A 23 -14.32 -26.56 1.27
CA LEU A 23 -14.27 -25.11 1.41
C LEU A 23 -13.07 -24.52 0.66
N THR A 24 -11.91 -25.16 0.74
CA THR A 24 -10.70 -24.75 0.02
C THR A 24 -10.90 -24.85 -1.49
N GLY A 25 -11.46 -25.96 -1.98
CA GLY A 25 -11.79 -26.14 -3.40
C GLY A 25 -12.76 -25.07 -3.91
N LEU A 26 -13.82 -24.79 -3.14
CA LEU A 26 -14.83 -23.79 -3.49
C LEU A 26 -14.25 -22.36 -3.51
N TYR A 27 -13.36 -22.05 -2.57
CA TYR A 27 -12.59 -20.81 -2.56
C TYR A 27 -11.70 -20.67 -3.81
N HIS A 28 -10.98 -21.73 -4.19
CA HIS A 28 -10.14 -21.72 -5.39
C HIS A 28 -10.95 -21.59 -6.70
N LEU A 29 -12.13 -22.21 -6.76
CA LEU A 29 -12.99 -22.20 -7.95
C LEU A 29 -13.75 -20.90 -8.15
N LEU A 30 -14.22 -20.26 -7.08
CA LEU A 30 -15.11 -19.10 -7.17
C LEU A 30 -14.43 -17.79 -6.78
N GLU A 31 -13.77 -17.78 -5.62
CA GLU A 31 -13.28 -16.54 -5.02
C GLU A 31 -12.02 -16.03 -5.72
N ILE A 32 -11.10 -16.92 -6.09
CA ILE A 32 -9.88 -16.50 -6.81
C ILE A 32 -10.21 -15.84 -8.17
N PRO A 33 -11.03 -16.43 -9.06
CA PRO A 33 -11.39 -15.76 -10.31
C PRO A 33 -12.12 -14.44 -10.09
N ARG A 34 -13.01 -14.36 -9.10
CA ARG A 34 -13.72 -13.13 -8.74
C ARG A 34 -12.73 -12.03 -8.33
N GLN A 35 -11.80 -12.32 -7.42
CA GLN A 35 -10.75 -11.38 -7.02
C GLN A 35 -9.88 -10.95 -8.20
N GLN A 36 -9.52 -11.86 -9.11
CA GLN A 36 -8.72 -11.51 -10.29
C GLN A 36 -9.48 -10.59 -11.26
N ARG A 37 -10.79 -10.81 -11.47
CA ARG A 37 -11.63 -9.92 -12.27
C ARG A 37 -11.75 -8.55 -11.63
N HIS A 38 -12.01 -8.50 -10.33
CA HIS A 38 -12.07 -7.26 -9.55
C HIS A 38 -10.76 -6.48 -9.69
N LYS A 39 -9.63 -7.13 -9.43
CA LYS A 39 -8.28 -6.56 -9.61
C LYS A 39 -8.09 -5.97 -11.01
N ARG A 40 -8.36 -6.74 -12.07
CA ARG A 40 -8.18 -6.27 -13.45
C ARG A 40 -9.07 -5.06 -13.77
N LYS A 41 -10.32 -5.08 -13.32
CA LYS A 41 -11.26 -3.98 -13.53
C LYS A 41 -10.77 -2.72 -12.83
N TRP A 42 -10.37 -2.85 -11.57
CA TRP A 42 -9.86 -1.73 -10.76
C TRP A 42 -8.59 -1.13 -11.35
N LEU A 43 -7.62 -1.97 -11.77
CA LEU A 43 -6.37 -1.49 -12.37
C LEU A 43 -6.60 -0.75 -13.68
N ARG A 44 -7.59 -1.17 -14.48
CA ARG A 44 -7.96 -0.47 -15.72
C ARG A 44 -8.63 0.86 -15.44
N SER A 45 -9.54 0.92 -14.46
CA SER A 45 -10.26 2.15 -14.12
C SER A 45 -9.37 3.20 -13.44
N HIS A 46 -8.27 2.78 -12.82
CA HIS A 46 -7.37 3.66 -12.08
C HIS A 46 -5.94 3.69 -12.66
N ALA A 47 -5.79 3.41 -13.95
CA ALA A 47 -4.49 3.42 -14.63
C ALA A 47 -3.77 4.77 -14.50
N ASP A 48 -4.51 5.87 -14.56
CA ASP A 48 -3.96 7.22 -14.41
C ASP A 48 -3.46 7.50 -12.99
N ALA A 49 -4.13 6.97 -11.97
CA ALA A 49 -3.67 7.08 -10.58
C ALA A 49 -2.36 6.31 -10.36
N ILE A 50 -2.25 5.10 -10.93
CA ILE A 50 -1.02 4.32 -10.90
C ILE A 50 0.12 5.09 -11.59
N ARG A 51 -0.15 5.67 -12.76
CA ARG A 51 0.84 6.49 -13.48
C ARG A 51 1.26 7.72 -12.65
N GLY A 52 0.31 8.42 -12.05
CA GLY A 52 0.57 9.57 -11.19
C GLY A 52 1.48 9.22 -10.02
N HIS A 53 1.22 8.10 -9.36
CA HIS A 53 2.07 7.59 -8.28
C HIS A 53 3.50 7.28 -8.73
N LEU A 54 3.68 6.63 -9.88
CA LEU A 54 5.01 6.37 -10.42
C LEU A 54 5.78 7.68 -10.68
N ILE A 55 5.08 8.73 -11.14
CA ILE A 55 5.66 10.06 -11.32
C ILE A 55 6.04 10.67 -9.96
N VAL A 56 5.14 10.62 -8.97
CA VAL A 56 5.40 11.10 -7.60
C VAL A 56 6.63 10.41 -7.03
N GLN A 57 6.67 9.08 -7.03
CA GLN A 57 7.82 8.30 -6.54
C GLN A 57 9.12 8.68 -7.23
N TYR A 58 9.11 8.75 -8.56
CA TYR A 58 10.29 9.11 -9.33
C TYR A 58 10.80 10.51 -8.94
N CYS A 59 9.92 11.51 -8.89
CA CYS A 59 10.29 12.87 -8.54
C CYS A 59 10.76 12.97 -7.09
N LEU A 60 10.12 12.26 -6.15
CA LEU A 60 10.49 12.27 -4.74
C LEU A 60 11.86 11.63 -4.52
N ASN A 61 12.13 10.48 -5.15
CA ASN A 61 13.42 9.80 -5.06
C ASN A 61 14.54 10.65 -5.66
N ARG A 62 14.32 11.17 -6.87
CA ARG A 62 15.31 12.04 -7.54
C ARG A 62 15.56 13.33 -6.76
N TRP A 63 14.54 13.88 -6.12
CA TRP A 63 14.71 15.03 -5.25
C TRP A 63 15.51 14.68 -3.98
N LYS A 64 15.26 13.53 -3.36
CA LYS A 64 16.02 13.06 -2.19
C LYS A 64 17.50 12.86 -2.54
N GLU A 65 17.79 12.26 -3.69
CA GLU A 65 19.16 12.11 -4.21
C GLU A 65 19.86 13.48 -4.36
N LYS A 66 19.17 14.48 -4.91
CA LYS A 66 19.73 15.83 -5.09
C LYS A 66 19.97 16.57 -3.78
N ARG A 67 19.04 16.48 -2.82
CA ARG A 67 19.19 17.19 -1.53
C ARG A 67 20.19 16.49 -0.60
N GLY A 68 20.44 15.20 -0.82
CA GLY A 68 21.44 14.43 -0.09
C GLY A 68 20.95 14.03 1.29
N PHE A 69 20.63 14.96 2.19
CA PHE A 69 20.50 14.65 3.62
C PHE A 69 19.65 15.66 4.40
N CYS A 70 19.27 15.28 5.62
CA CYS A 70 18.66 16.17 6.59
C CYS A 70 19.69 17.17 7.12
N ASN A 71 19.51 18.47 6.86
CA ASN A 71 20.39 19.54 7.33
C ASN A 71 20.68 19.53 8.84
N LYS A 72 19.76 19.00 9.66
CA LYS A 72 19.93 18.97 11.12
C LYS A 72 20.79 17.80 11.63
N CYS A 73 20.67 16.60 11.04
CA CYS A 73 21.27 15.38 11.60
C CYS A 73 22.04 14.54 10.57
N GLY A 74 22.20 15.04 9.33
CA GLY A 74 22.91 14.35 8.25
C GLY A 74 22.22 13.09 7.73
N SER A 75 21.04 12.71 8.26
CA SER A 75 20.38 11.47 7.86
C SER A 75 19.78 11.57 6.46
N HIS A 76 19.97 10.53 5.65
CA HIS A 76 19.32 10.35 4.35
C HIS A 76 17.85 9.92 4.43
N ARG A 77 17.35 9.67 5.65
CA ARG A 77 15.97 9.19 5.89
C ARG A 77 15.01 10.36 5.92
N LEU A 78 14.69 10.88 4.73
CA LEU A 78 13.63 11.85 4.50
C LEU A 78 12.42 11.14 3.91
N GLU A 79 11.27 11.43 4.50
CA GLU A 79 10.02 10.73 4.25
C GLU A 79 8.90 11.71 3.95
N LEU A 80 7.98 11.32 3.07
CA LEU A 80 6.79 12.11 2.83
C LEU A 80 5.88 11.99 4.05
N TRP A 81 5.59 13.11 4.70
CA TRP A 81 4.80 13.14 5.92
C TRP A 81 3.37 13.58 5.66
N ASP A 82 3.21 14.69 4.93
CA ASP A 82 1.90 15.27 4.65
C ASP A 82 1.93 16.14 3.40
N HIS A 83 0.75 16.54 2.92
CA HIS A 83 0.61 17.53 1.88
C HIS A 83 -0.74 18.26 1.94
N CYS A 84 -0.76 19.42 1.30
CA CYS A 84 -1.95 20.18 0.93
C CYS A 84 -1.75 20.68 -0.51
N ASP A 85 -2.79 21.22 -1.14
CA ASP A 85 -2.81 21.57 -2.57
C ASP A 85 -1.54 22.27 -3.09
N ASN A 86 -0.91 23.13 -2.28
CA ASN A 86 0.28 23.90 -2.65
C ASN A 86 1.53 23.59 -1.81
N LEU A 87 1.46 22.63 -0.88
CA LEU A 87 2.49 22.42 0.12
C LEU A 87 2.77 20.93 0.34
N LEU A 88 4.04 20.56 0.32
CA LEU A 88 4.55 19.22 0.57
C LEU A 88 5.37 19.24 1.86
N VAL A 89 5.03 18.37 2.82
CA VAL A 89 5.76 18.23 4.07
C VAL A 89 6.58 16.96 4.03
N LEU A 90 7.90 17.11 4.09
CA LEU A 90 8.83 15.99 4.29
C LEU A 90 9.34 15.99 5.71
N ARG A 91 9.43 14.82 6.34
CA ARG A 91 9.94 14.68 7.71
C ARG A 91 11.19 13.82 7.71
N CYS A 92 12.17 14.21 8.51
CA CYS A 92 13.30 13.34 8.80
C CYS A 92 12.88 12.26 9.80
N SER A 93 13.05 10.98 9.47
CA SER A 93 12.70 9.89 10.38
C SER A 93 13.57 9.86 11.63
N ASN A 94 14.81 10.36 11.54
CA ASN A 94 15.77 10.35 12.63
C ASN A 94 15.54 11.49 13.64
N CYS A 95 15.64 12.75 13.19
CA CYS A 95 15.53 13.91 14.09
C CYS A 95 14.13 14.55 14.11
N ARG A 96 13.18 13.99 13.37
CA ARG A 96 11.76 14.39 13.32
C ARG A 96 11.49 15.82 12.84
N ILE A 97 12.49 16.52 12.29
CA ILE A 97 12.32 17.86 11.70
C ILE A 97 11.50 17.79 10.41
N ASN A 98 10.65 18.80 10.21
CA ASN A 98 9.81 18.95 9.03
C ASN A 98 10.44 19.95 8.05
N TYR A 99 10.32 19.63 6.76
CA TYR A 99 10.69 20.47 5.64
C TYR A 99 9.44 20.74 4.82
N THR A 100 9.04 22.00 4.77
CA THR A 100 7.92 22.46 3.96
C THR A 100 8.43 22.91 2.60
N LEU A 101 7.87 22.34 1.55
CA LEU A 101 8.20 22.65 0.16
C LEU A 101 6.95 23.09 -0.57
N THR A 102 7.10 24.03 -1.49
CA THR A 102 6.01 24.54 -2.33
C THR A 102 6.37 24.32 -3.80
N ALA A 103 5.44 24.56 -4.72
CA ALA A 103 5.71 24.47 -6.15
C ALA A 103 6.90 25.35 -6.60
N GLN A 104 7.14 26.46 -5.89
CA GLN A 104 8.27 27.37 -6.13
C GLN A 104 9.63 26.78 -5.71
N SER A 105 9.64 25.72 -4.90
CA SER A 105 10.86 25.02 -4.48
C SER A 105 11.50 24.23 -5.63
N GLY A 106 10.81 24.09 -6.77
CA GLY A 106 11.38 23.57 -8.01
C GLY A 106 10.40 22.72 -8.82
N PRO A 107 10.72 22.44 -10.10
CA PRO A 107 9.82 21.75 -11.01
C PRO A 107 9.46 20.33 -10.56
N MET A 108 10.35 19.64 -9.86
CA MET A 108 10.06 18.32 -9.28
C MET A 108 9.01 18.39 -8.18
N ILE A 109 9.06 19.42 -7.33
CA ILE A 109 8.06 19.59 -6.26
C ILE A 109 6.71 19.98 -6.84
N ALA A 110 6.69 20.86 -7.85
CA ALA A 110 5.47 21.18 -8.57
C ALA A 110 4.81 19.94 -9.19
N GLN A 111 5.60 19.06 -9.82
CA GLN A 111 5.09 17.79 -10.35
C GLN A 111 4.58 16.84 -9.25
N ILE A 112 5.28 16.73 -8.12
CA ILE A 112 4.80 15.92 -7.00
C ILE A 112 3.42 16.42 -6.56
N LEU A 113 3.31 17.71 -6.26
CA LEU A 113 2.05 18.32 -5.82
C LEU A 113 0.91 18.11 -6.83
N GLN A 114 1.18 18.24 -8.13
CA GLN A 114 0.21 18.01 -9.19
C GLN A 114 -0.38 16.58 -9.18
N TYR A 115 0.45 15.57 -8.89
CA TYR A 115 0.05 14.16 -8.94
C TYR A 115 -0.23 13.55 -7.56
N MET A 116 -0.07 14.31 -6.47
CA MET A 116 -0.41 13.85 -5.11
C MET A 116 -1.84 13.31 -4.95
N PRO A 117 -2.89 13.86 -5.61
CA PRO A 117 -4.24 13.29 -5.53
C PRO A 117 -4.32 11.81 -5.93
N SER A 118 -3.43 11.35 -6.83
CA SER A 118 -3.34 9.95 -7.24
C SER A 118 -2.91 9.01 -6.11
N GLU A 119 -2.14 9.51 -5.13
CA GLU A 119 -1.74 8.73 -3.96
C GLU A 119 -2.96 8.36 -3.11
N TYR A 120 -3.94 9.26 -2.95
CA TYR A 120 -5.15 8.96 -2.18
C TYR A 120 -5.97 7.82 -2.78
N VAL A 121 -6.07 7.76 -4.12
CA VAL A 121 -6.77 6.68 -4.83
C VAL A 121 -6.08 5.34 -4.59
N LEU A 122 -4.75 5.32 -4.51
CA LEU A 122 -4.01 4.11 -4.20
C LEU A 122 -4.13 3.72 -2.73
N VAL A 123 -4.08 4.69 -1.82
CA VAL A 123 -4.26 4.45 -0.38
C VAL A 123 -5.67 3.93 -0.09
N SER A 124 -6.71 4.49 -0.70
CA SER A 124 -8.08 3.99 -0.55
C SER A 124 -8.22 2.59 -1.13
N GLY A 125 -7.71 2.34 -2.33
CA GLY A 125 -7.69 1.01 -2.95
C GLY A 125 -6.95 -0.03 -2.10
N LEU A 126 -5.80 0.34 -1.52
CA LEU A 126 -5.03 -0.50 -0.60
C LEU A 126 -5.79 -0.78 0.70
N ARG A 127 -6.45 0.24 1.27
CA ARG A 127 -7.23 0.10 2.50
C ARG A 127 -8.40 -0.86 2.30
N GLU A 128 -9.19 -0.63 1.26
CA GLU A 128 -10.38 -1.44 0.95
C GLU A 128 -10.02 -2.89 0.60
N ASN A 129 -8.86 -3.13 0.00
CA ASN A 129 -8.51 -4.43 -0.58
C ASN A 129 -7.26 -5.07 0.04
N ARG A 130 -6.85 -4.63 1.25
CA ARG A 130 -5.56 -4.95 1.88
C ARG A 130 -5.16 -6.42 1.82
N PHE A 131 -6.13 -7.30 2.09
CA PHE A 131 -5.92 -8.75 2.17
C PHE A 131 -6.31 -9.50 0.89
N GLU A 132 -6.83 -8.80 -0.11
CA GLU A 132 -7.21 -9.38 -1.40
C GLU A 132 -6.06 -9.36 -2.40
N SER A 133 -6.27 -10.03 -3.55
CA SER A 133 -5.30 -10.02 -4.65
C SER A 133 -4.93 -8.62 -5.14
N LEU A 134 -5.85 -7.66 -5.07
CA LEU A 134 -5.63 -6.27 -5.46
C LEU A 134 -4.72 -5.55 -4.47
N GLY A 135 -5.02 -5.52 -3.16
CA GLY A 135 -4.16 -4.86 -2.18
C GLY A 135 -2.76 -5.46 -2.13
N ARG A 136 -2.64 -6.79 -2.25
CA ARG A 136 -1.32 -7.45 -2.40
C ARG A 136 -0.56 -6.99 -3.64
N HIS A 137 -1.25 -6.76 -4.76
CA HIS A 137 -0.62 -6.26 -5.97
C HIS A 137 -0.18 -4.81 -5.82
N LEU A 138 -1.06 -3.94 -5.34
CA LEU A 138 -0.76 -2.52 -5.09
C LEU A 138 0.42 -2.38 -4.12
N SER A 139 0.46 -3.15 -3.04
CA SER A 139 1.55 -3.11 -2.06
C SER A 139 2.91 -3.51 -2.65
N ARG A 140 2.93 -4.40 -3.65
CA ARG A 140 4.16 -4.85 -4.32
C ARG A 140 4.60 -3.91 -5.43
N THR A 141 3.66 -3.41 -6.23
CA THR A 141 3.94 -2.67 -7.46
C THR A 141 4.03 -1.17 -7.23
N CYS A 142 3.17 -0.64 -6.36
CA CYS A 142 3.14 0.75 -5.95
C CYS A 142 3.84 0.90 -4.59
N GLY A 143 4.92 0.14 -4.40
CA GLY A 143 5.69 0.08 -3.15
C GLY A 143 5.89 1.49 -2.60
N PRO A 144 5.72 1.71 -1.30
CA PRO A 144 5.14 2.97 -0.86
C PRO A 144 6.13 4.14 -0.89
N CYS A 145 5.62 5.37 -0.94
CA CYS A 145 6.15 6.39 -0.03
C CYS A 145 5.77 5.94 1.40
N SER A 146 6.50 4.95 1.93
CA SER A 146 6.16 4.08 3.10
C SER A 146 5.40 4.80 4.19
N THR A 147 5.94 5.93 4.59
CA THR A 147 5.50 6.68 5.75
C THR A 147 4.22 7.47 5.52
N PHE A 148 3.98 8.00 4.31
CA PHE A 148 2.73 8.67 4.00
C PHE A 148 1.57 7.68 4.00
N ILE A 149 1.78 6.53 3.36
CA ILE A 149 0.78 5.46 3.28
C ILE A 149 0.52 4.85 4.66
N GLU A 150 1.56 4.59 5.45
CA GLU A 150 1.42 4.06 6.82
C GLU A 150 0.64 5.02 7.74
N ASN A 151 0.95 6.32 7.71
CA ASN A 151 0.22 7.31 8.50
C ASN A 151 -1.26 7.38 8.10
N LYS A 152 -1.56 7.38 6.80
CA LYS A 152 -2.96 7.43 6.34
C LYS A 152 -3.74 6.14 6.55
N LEU A 153 -3.04 5.01 6.67
CA LEU A 153 -3.66 3.75 7.08
C LEU A 153 -3.84 3.63 8.60
N SER A 154 -3.09 4.37 9.42
CA SER A 154 -3.18 4.31 10.90
C SER A 154 -4.13 5.34 11.51
N GLU A 155 -4.54 6.36 10.77
CA GLU A 155 -5.54 7.37 11.18
C GLU A 155 -7.00 6.82 11.26
N SER A 156 -7.23 5.51 11.09
CA SER A 156 -8.55 4.85 11.07
C SER A 156 -8.61 3.60 11.92
#